data_AF-A0A8H5F1B9-F1
#
_entry.id   AF-A0A8H5F1B9-F1
#
_cell.length_a   1.000
_cell.length_b   1.000
_cell.length_c   1.000
_cell.angle_alpha   90.00
_cell.angle_beta   90.00
_cell.angle_gamma   90.00
#
_symmetry.space_group_name_H-M   'P 1'
#
loop_
_entity.id
_entity.type
_entity.pdbx_description
1 polymer ?
#
loop_
_entity_poly.entity_id
_entity_poly.type
_entity_poly.pdbx_seq_one_letter_code
_entity_poly.pdbx_strand_id
1 'polypeptide(L)'
;MSTLSLTDLYAIIQVEGLVYHVCRYGFETYSLSAFRDMFALPQGSQEESAVEGATRENPIKLSGCTTSEFQSLIQVLYPRQLSGPPALTKEAWTGVLKVARLWDMPAVAKVAIEKLSTMDLKPVEKIRLGKEYWVPTWLEEGYITLVDDPSMASKNEMEILGWDTIYKIFLASNQVTKRLETDRGRLWDRVGKLYCGYCAQAQQGGYHREVSNPQTVKLAGNKVVEVFEEDMKESRDGAS
;
A
#
# COMPACT_ATOMS: atom_id res chain seq x y z
N MET A 1 31.73 -30.85 1.73
CA MET A 1 30.92 -30.65 0.51
C MET A 1 29.58 -31.30 0.78
N SER A 2 28.60 -30.52 1.24
CA SER A 2 27.27 -31.03 1.55
C SER A 2 26.53 -31.26 0.24
N THR A 3 26.15 -32.51 -0.03
CA THR A 3 25.27 -32.87 -1.14
C THR A 3 23.90 -32.26 -0.87
N LEU A 4 23.49 -31.26 -1.65
CA LEU A 4 22.10 -30.79 -1.68
C LEU A 4 21.23 -31.97 -2.09
N SER A 5 20.41 -32.48 -1.17
CA SER A 5 19.40 -33.46 -1.51
C SER A 5 18.35 -32.77 -2.39
N LEU A 6 17.70 -33.48 -3.31
CA LEU A 6 16.58 -32.92 -4.09
C LEU A 6 15.45 -32.43 -3.17
N THR A 7 15.32 -32.99 -1.96
CA THR A 7 14.37 -32.56 -0.92
C THR A 7 14.69 -31.18 -0.33
N ASP A 8 15.92 -30.68 -0.49
CA ASP A 8 16.30 -29.33 -0.05
C ASP A 8 15.88 -28.22 -1.03
N LEU A 9 15.43 -28.58 -2.23
CA LEU A 9 15.09 -27.60 -3.29
C LEU A 9 13.63 -27.17 -3.30
N TYR A 10 12.73 -27.97 -2.71
CA TYR A 10 11.30 -27.72 -2.70
C TYR A 10 10.72 -27.82 -1.29
N ALA A 11 9.61 -27.13 -1.07
CA ALA A 11 8.82 -27.18 0.14
C ALA A 11 7.37 -27.50 -0.22
N ILE A 12 6.73 -28.31 0.62
CA ILE A 12 5.31 -28.63 0.50
C ILE A 12 4.55 -27.73 1.47
N ILE A 13 3.75 -26.84 0.89
CA ILE A 13 3.00 -25.81 1.62
C ILE A 13 1.51 -26.08 1.49
N GLN A 14 0.75 -25.95 2.57
CA GLN A 14 -0.70 -26.05 2.57
C GLN A 14 -1.36 -24.71 2.92
N VAL A 15 -2.31 -24.27 2.09
CA VAL A 15 -3.12 -23.05 2.28
C VAL A 15 -4.60 -23.40 2.05
N GLU A 16 -5.48 -23.10 3.01
CA GLU A 16 -6.93 -23.43 2.98
C GLU A 16 -7.24 -24.88 2.52
N GLY A 17 -6.38 -25.85 2.89
CA GLY A 17 -6.57 -27.26 2.49
C GLY A 17 -5.98 -27.64 1.14
N LEU A 18 -5.52 -26.68 0.32
CA LEU A 18 -4.80 -26.96 -0.93
C LEU A 18 -3.30 -27.08 -0.67
N VAL A 19 -2.69 -28.09 -1.28
CA VAL A 19 -1.25 -28.40 -1.15
C VAL A 19 -0.50 -27.95 -2.39
N TYR A 20 0.56 -27.17 -2.18
CA TYR A 20 1.42 -26.59 -3.19
C TYR A 20 2.84 -27.17 -3.07
N HIS A 21 3.45 -27.43 -4.22
CA HIS A 21 4.85 -27.80 -4.33
C HIS A 21 5.59 -26.58 -4.85
N VAL A 22 6.40 -25.95 -4.00
CA VAL A 22 7.06 -24.68 -4.32
C VAL A 22 8.56 -24.81 -4.18
N CYS A 23 9.32 -24.06 -4.98
CA CYS A 23 10.76 -23.98 -4.78
C CYS A 23 11.06 -23.23 -3.47
N ARG A 24 12.04 -23.70 -2.68
CA ARG A 24 12.44 -23.03 -1.43
C ARG A 24 13.19 -21.73 -1.68
N TYR A 25 13.98 -21.69 -2.75
CA TYR A 25 14.88 -20.60 -3.08
C TYR A 25 14.21 -19.22 -3.04
N GLY A 26 13.02 -19.05 -3.63
CA GLY A 26 12.33 -17.76 -3.63
C GLY A 26 11.87 -17.35 -2.22
N PHE A 27 11.40 -18.30 -1.41
CA PHE A 27 10.99 -18.02 -0.04
C PHE A 27 12.17 -17.69 0.87
N GLU A 28 13.28 -18.44 0.77
CA GLU A 28 14.51 -18.20 1.52
C GLU A 28 15.20 -16.89 1.12
N THR A 29 15.17 -16.55 -0.16
CA THR A 29 15.81 -15.33 -0.69
C THR A 29 15.05 -14.06 -0.30
N TYR A 30 13.71 -14.11 -0.37
CA TYR A 30 12.89 -12.90 -0.23
C TYR A 30 12.24 -12.73 1.15
N SER A 31 12.19 -13.77 1.99
CA SER A 31 11.79 -13.62 3.39
C SER A 31 12.98 -13.25 4.27
N LEU A 32 12.77 -12.33 5.22
CA LEU A 32 13.83 -11.94 6.15
C LEU A 32 13.91 -12.85 7.38
N SER A 33 12.80 -13.39 7.88
CA SER A 33 12.78 -14.24 9.07
C SER A 33 11.94 -15.50 8.88
N ALA A 34 10.64 -15.36 8.62
CA ALA A 34 9.67 -16.44 8.73
C ALA A 34 10.08 -17.74 8.01
N PHE A 35 10.35 -17.70 6.71
CA PHE A 35 10.75 -18.90 5.97
C PHE A 35 12.22 -19.22 6.14
N ARG A 36 13.10 -18.21 6.13
CA ARG A 36 14.55 -18.43 6.31
C ARG A 36 14.86 -19.16 7.61
N ASP A 37 14.29 -18.71 8.71
CA ASP A 37 14.54 -19.27 10.04
C ASP A 37 13.87 -20.65 10.17
N MET A 38 12.63 -20.81 9.70
CA MET A 38 11.93 -22.11 9.65
C MET A 38 12.73 -23.16 8.87
N PHE A 39 13.35 -22.78 7.76
CA PHE A 39 14.16 -23.67 6.92
C PHE A 39 15.59 -23.91 7.44
N ALA A 40 16.11 -23.03 8.30
CA ALA A 40 17.46 -23.13 8.87
C ALA A 40 17.51 -23.91 10.19
N LEU A 41 16.38 -24.11 10.88
CA LEU A 41 16.35 -24.85 12.14
C LEU A 41 16.73 -26.32 11.92
N PRO A 42 17.70 -26.86 12.71
CA PRO A 42 18.07 -28.26 12.61
C PRO A 42 16.89 -29.14 13.01
N GLN A 43 16.36 -29.89 12.04
CA GLN A 43 15.19 -30.73 12.25
C GLN A 43 15.65 -31.98 13.00
N GLY A 44 15.28 -32.07 14.28
CA GLY A 44 15.87 -32.97 15.29
C GLY A 44 15.56 -34.46 15.16
N SER A 45 15.11 -34.93 14.00
CA SER A 45 14.70 -36.32 13.78
C SER A 45 15.45 -36.92 12.60
N GLN A 46 15.99 -38.13 12.78
CA GLN A 46 16.68 -38.91 11.73
C GLN A 46 15.74 -39.40 10.61
N GLU A 47 14.43 -39.12 10.71
CA GLU A 47 13.42 -39.50 9.72
C GLU A 47 12.98 -38.29 8.89
N GLU A 48 13.10 -38.38 7.57
CA GLU A 48 12.65 -37.34 6.62
C GLU A 48 11.14 -37.07 6.69
N SER A 49 10.33 -38.05 7.12
CA SER A 49 8.87 -37.93 7.28
C SER A 49 8.45 -37.03 8.43
N ALA A 50 9.32 -36.81 9.41
CA ALA A 50 9.06 -35.94 10.56
C ALA A 50 9.37 -34.46 10.27
N VAL A 51 10.02 -34.18 9.13
CA VAL A 51 10.40 -32.82 8.72
C VAL A 51 9.18 -32.08 8.18
N GLU A 52 8.83 -30.94 8.77
CA GLU A 52 7.70 -30.12 8.30
C GLU A 52 7.99 -29.57 6.90
N GLY A 53 7.08 -29.80 5.96
CA GLY A 53 7.20 -29.39 4.57
C GLY A 53 7.94 -30.36 3.65
N ALA A 54 8.43 -31.49 4.17
CA ALA A 54 9.12 -32.51 3.35
C ALA A 54 8.16 -33.45 2.61
N THR A 55 7.00 -33.74 3.20
CA THR A 55 6.02 -34.71 2.67
C THR A 55 4.63 -34.10 2.55
N ARG A 56 3.74 -34.75 1.79
CA ARG A 56 2.34 -34.31 1.65
C ARG A 56 1.54 -34.54 2.93
N GLU A 57 1.97 -35.51 3.73
CA GLU A 57 1.38 -35.92 4.99
C GLU A 57 1.76 -34.96 6.13
N ASN A 58 2.88 -34.24 5.99
CA ASN A 58 3.36 -33.23 6.93
C ASN A 58 3.74 -31.90 6.24
N PRO A 59 2.79 -31.17 5.62
CA PRO A 59 3.08 -29.92 4.92
C PRO A 59 3.22 -28.74 5.89
N ILE A 60 3.94 -27.68 5.46
CA ILE A 60 3.95 -26.40 6.18
C ILE A 60 2.59 -25.74 6.00
N LYS A 61 1.83 -25.57 7.08
CA LYS A 61 0.49 -24.99 7.03
C LYS A 61 0.56 -23.49 7.22
N LEU A 62 0.28 -22.74 6.16
CA LEU A 62 0.19 -21.28 6.23
C LEU A 62 -1.24 -20.87 6.55
N SER A 63 -1.39 -20.01 7.57
CA SER A 63 -2.64 -19.36 7.93
C SER A 63 -2.58 -17.87 7.60
N GLY A 64 -3.73 -17.18 7.64
CA GLY A 64 -3.81 -15.72 7.42
C GLY A 64 -3.81 -15.25 5.96
N CYS A 65 -3.70 -16.17 4.99
CA CYS A 65 -3.89 -15.87 3.57
C CYS A 65 -4.80 -16.90 2.91
N THR A 66 -5.49 -16.47 1.85
CA THR A 66 -6.30 -17.34 1.00
C THR A 66 -5.46 -17.99 -0.09
N THR A 67 -6.00 -19.04 -0.69
CA THR A 67 -5.38 -19.75 -1.82
C THR A 67 -5.15 -18.84 -3.04
N SER A 68 -6.04 -17.91 -3.32
CA SER A 68 -5.90 -16.96 -4.45
C SER A 68 -4.83 -15.90 -4.18
N GLU A 69 -4.75 -15.39 -2.94
CA GLU A 69 -3.69 -14.47 -2.50
C GLU A 69 -2.32 -15.16 -2.56
N PHE A 70 -2.22 -16.40 -2.07
CA PHE A 70 -0.99 -17.19 -2.12
C PHE A 70 -0.58 -17.51 -3.56
N GLN A 71 -1.50 -17.90 -4.44
CA GLN A 71 -1.21 -18.12 -5.86
C GLN A 71 -0.70 -16.86 -6.56
N SER A 72 -1.20 -15.68 -6.18
CA SER A 72 -0.73 -14.41 -6.70
C SER A 72 0.72 -14.15 -6.26
N LEU A 73 1.06 -14.45 -5.00
CA LEU A 73 2.44 -14.39 -4.51
C LEU A 73 3.37 -15.33 -5.31
N ILE A 74 2.96 -16.58 -5.54
CA ILE A 74 3.74 -17.56 -6.32
C ILE A 74 4.02 -17.04 -7.74
N GLN A 75 3.07 -16.38 -8.39
CA GLN A 75 3.28 -15.79 -9.71
C GLN A 75 4.31 -14.65 -9.71
N VAL A 76 4.43 -13.92 -8.59
CA VAL A 76 5.42 -12.86 -8.42
C VAL A 76 6.79 -13.42 -8.11
N LEU A 77 6.88 -14.44 -7.25
CA LEU A 77 8.13 -15.13 -6.90
C LEU A 77 8.72 -15.91 -8.08
N TYR A 78 7.84 -16.50 -8.90
CA TYR A 78 8.20 -17.38 -10.00
C TYR A 78 7.50 -16.93 -11.29
N PRO A 79 7.90 -15.77 -11.86
CA PRO A 79 7.25 -15.22 -13.05
C PRO A 79 7.47 -16.16 -14.24
N ARG A 80 6.37 -16.45 -14.95
CA ARG A 80 6.41 -17.28 -16.17
C ARG A 80 6.98 -16.53 -17.37
N GLN A 81 6.91 -15.20 -17.38
CA GLN A 81 7.49 -14.37 -18.41
C GLN A 81 8.79 -13.74 -17.92
N LEU A 82 9.83 -13.75 -18.76
CA LEU A 82 11.13 -13.11 -18.46
C LEU A 82 11.07 -11.57 -18.54
N SER A 83 9.96 -11.01 -19.05
CA SER A 83 9.81 -9.60 -19.41
C SER A 83 9.27 -8.69 -18.31
N GLY A 84 9.30 -9.13 -17.04
CA GLY A 84 8.88 -8.33 -15.89
C GLY A 84 7.80 -8.99 -15.03
N PRO A 85 7.21 -8.23 -14.08
CA PRO A 85 6.23 -8.75 -13.13
C PRO A 85 4.98 -9.29 -13.84
N PRO A 86 4.29 -10.28 -13.26
CA PRO A 86 3.08 -10.85 -13.84
C PRO A 86 1.98 -9.80 -14.02
N ALA A 87 1.15 -9.97 -15.05
CA ALA A 87 -0.06 -9.18 -15.23
C ALA A 87 -1.14 -9.67 -14.26
N LEU A 88 -1.28 -8.97 -13.12
CA LEU A 88 -2.26 -9.27 -12.08
C LEU A 88 -3.28 -8.11 -11.95
N THR A 89 -4.48 -8.43 -11.46
CA THR A 89 -5.49 -7.43 -11.12
C THR A 89 -5.11 -6.65 -9.86
N LYS A 90 -5.82 -5.55 -9.58
CA LYS A 90 -5.62 -4.75 -8.36
C LYS A 90 -5.83 -5.58 -7.09
N GLU A 91 -6.85 -6.44 -7.09
CA GLU A 91 -7.18 -7.32 -5.97
C GLU A 91 -6.06 -8.36 -5.75
N ALA A 92 -5.54 -8.93 -6.83
CA ALA A 92 -4.44 -9.88 -6.78
C ALA A 92 -3.14 -9.22 -6.25
N TRP A 93 -2.80 -8.01 -6.71
CA TRP A 93 -1.65 -7.28 -6.16
C TRP A 93 -1.83 -6.89 -4.68
N THR A 94 -3.06 -6.56 -4.27
CA THR A 94 -3.40 -6.32 -2.86
C THR A 94 -3.17 -7.60 -2.04
N GLY A 95 -3.58 -8.75 -2.57
CA GLY A 95 -3.30 -10.06 -1.99
C GLY A 95 -1.80 -10.35 -1.87
N VAL A 96 -1.01 -10.03 -2.90
CA VAL A 96 0.46 -10.15 -2.87
C VAL A 96 1.03 -9.29 -1.75
N LEU A 97 0.62 -8.02 -1.63
CA LEU A 97 1.10 -7.11 -0.59
C LEU A 97 0.78 -7.67 0.81
N LYS A 98 -0.46 -8.12 1.02
CA LYS A 98 -0.89 -8.75 2.28
C LYS A 98 -0.02 -9.94 2.65
N VAL A 99 0.14 -10.90 1.74
CA VAL A 99 0.91 -12.12 2.01
C VAL A 99 2.39 -11.78 2.21
N ALA A 100 2.94 -10.86 1.42
CA ALA A 100 4.32 -10.42 1.56
C ALA A 100 4.59 -9.77 2.93
N ARG A 101 3.66 -8.95 3.46
CA ARG A 101 3.78 -8.40 4.81
C ARG A 101 3.63 -9.48 5.88
N LEU A 102 2.64 -10.37 5.73
CA LEU A 102 2.38 -11.46 6.67
C LEU A 102 3.58 -12.39 6.85
N TRP A 103 4.35 -12.64 5.78
CA TRP A 103 5.49 -13.55 5.78
C TRP A 103 6.84 -12.85 5.68
N ASP A 104 6.90 -11.57 6.07
CA ASP A 104 8.14 -10.80 6.21
C ASP A 104 9.00 -10.79 4.93
N MET A 105 8.36 -10.45 3.80
CA MET A 105 8.98 -10.34 2.47
C MET A 105 8.99 -8.89 1.97
N PRO A 106 9.81 -7.99 2.55
CA PRO A 106 9.76 -6.57 2.26
C PRO A 106 10.09 -6.22 0.81
N ALA A 107 10.99 -6.98 0.15
CA ALA A 107 11.30 -6.77 -1.26
C ALA A 107 10.08 -7.02 -2.16
N VAL A 108 9.28 -8.05 -1.85
CA VAL A 108 8.05 -8.38 -2.59
C VAL A 108 6.96 -7.36 -2.28
N ALA A 109 6.81 -6.97 -1.01
CA ALA A 109 5.87 -5.93 -0.60
C ALA A 109 6.15 -4.61 -1.34
N LYS A 110 7.42 -4.22 -1.48
CA LYS A 110 7.82 -3.03 -2.25
C LYS A 110 7.37 -3.11 -3.72
N VAL A 111 7.59 -4.25 -4.39
CA VAL A 111 7.13 -4.44 -5.78
C VAL A 111 5.61 -4.32 -5.88
N ALA A 112 4.88 -4.90 -4.94
CA ALA A 112 3.42 -4.79 -4.90
C ALA A 112 2.95 -3.34 -4.70
N ILE A 113 3.60 -2.59 -3.80
CA ILE A 113 3.33 -1.16 -3.57
C ILE A 113 3.58 -0.34 -4.84
N GLU A 114 4.72 -0.54 -5.50
CA GLU A 114 5.05 0.16 -6.75
C GLU A 114 4.01 -0.12 -7.83
N LYS A 115 3.58 -1.39 -7.98
CA LYS A 115 2.56 -1.76 -8.95
C LYS A 115 1.19 -1.19 -8.62
N LEU A 116 0.74 -1.31 -7.38
CA LEU A 116 -0.53 -0.73 -6.93
C LEU A 116 -0.54 0.80 -7.06
N SER A 117 0.60 1.47 -6.85
CA SER A 117 0.71 2.93 -7.04
C SER A 117 0.57 3.37 -8.50
N THR A 118 0.84 2.48 -9.46
CA THR A 118 0.55 2.73 -10.89
C THR A 118 -0.90 2.42 -11.27
N MET A 119 -1.66 1.80 -10.36
CA MET A 119 -3.09 1.55 -10.53
C MET A 119 -3.89 2.72 -9.97
N ASP A 120 -5.05 3.00 -10.55
CA ASP A 120 -5.93 4.07 -10.10
C ASP A 120 -6.62 3.66 -8.78
N LEU A 121 -5.93 3.90 -7.67
CA LEU A 121 -6.46 3.71 -6.32
C LEU A 121 -7.27 4.93 -5.92
N LYS A 122 -8.54 4.71 -5.57
CA LYS A 122 -9.40 5.77 -5.04
C LYS A 122 -8.84 6.32 -3.72
N PRO A 123 -9.13 7.57 -3.34
CA PRO A 123 -8.60 8.18 -2.11
C PRO A 123 -8.88 7.35 -0.85
N VAL A 124 -10.09 6.81 -0.73
CA VAL A 124 -10.48 5.92 0.38
C VAL A 124 -9.69 4.61 0.36
N GLU A 125 -9.45 4.03 -0.82
CA GLU A 125 -8.63 2.83 -0.96
C GLU A 125 -7.18 3.10 -0.53
N LYS A 126 -6.61 4.24 -0.93
CA LYS A 126 -5.27 4.66 -0.52
C LYS A 126 -5.14 4.77 1.00
N ILE A 127 -6.11 5.41 1.66
CA ILE A 127 -6.10 5.53 3.13
C ILE A 127 -6.21 4.15 3.77
N ARG A 128 -7.20 3.34 3.36
CA ARG A 128 -7.42 2.01 3.94
C ARG A 128 -6.18 1.12 3.79
N LEU A 129 -5.65 1.00 2.56
CA LEU A 129 -4.48 0.19 2.27
C LEU A 129 -3.21 0.74 2.92
N GLY A 130 -3.08 2.08 3.00
CA GLY A 130 -1.95 2.74 3.65
C GLY A 130 -1.91 2.52 5.16
N LYS A 131 -3.08 2.41 5.81
CA LYS A 131 -3.19 2.02 7.23
C LYS A 131 -2.90 0.53 7.40
N GLU A 132 -3.54 -0.30 6.58
CA GLU A 132 -3.49 -1.76 6.72
C GLU A 132 -2.11 -2.35 6.42
N TYR A 133 -1.38 -1.80 5.43
CA TYR A 133 -0.09 -2.33 4.97
C TYR A 133 1.09 -1.37 5.17
N TRP A 134 0.88 -0.34 5.99
CA TRP A 134 1.91 0.63 6.40
C TRP A 134 2.58 1.28 5.20
N VAL A 135 1.79 2.00 4.40
CA VAL A 135 2.25 2.75 3.22
C VAL A 135 1.96 4.24 3.43
N PRO A 136 2.89 5.00 4.05
CA PRO A 136 2.65 6.40 4.40
C PRO A 136 2.34 7.29 3.20
N THR A 137 2.94 7.02 2.04
CA THR A 137 2.69 7.80 0.82
C THR A 137 1.24 7.71 0.36
N TRP A 138 0.61 6.53 0.48
CA TRP A 138 -0.81 6.36 0.16
C TRP A 138 -1.71 7.07 1.17
N LEU A 139 -1.37 7.03 2.46
CA LEU A 139 -2.09 7.79 3.48
C LEU A 139 -2.09 9.28 3.17
N GLU A 140 -0.90 9.84 2.92
CA GLU A 140 -0.73 11.25 2.62
C GLU A 140 -1.53 11.66 1.36
N GLU A 141 -1.37 10.93 0.26
CA GLU A 141 -2.09 11.21 -0.99
C GLU A 141 -3.62 11.11 -0.80
N GLY A 142 -4.08 10.07 -0.11
CA GLY A 142 -5.51 9.87 0.13
C GLY A 142 -6.10 10.95 1.02
N TYR A 143 -5.42 11.33 2.10
CA TYR A 143 -5.84 12.41 2.98
C TYR A 143 -5.82 13.76 2.29
N ILE A 144 -4.75 14.12 1.57
CA ILE A 144 -4.68 15.38 0.83
C ILE A 144 -5.86 15.48 -0.13
N THR A 145 -6.15 14.41 -0.88
CA THR A 145 -7.24 14.40 -1.85
C THR A 145 -8.61 14.60 -1.18
N LEU A 146 -8.88 13.91 -0.06
CA LEU A 146 -10.17 14.05 0.63
C LEU A 146 -10.30 15.33 1.46
N VAL A 147 -9.18 15.92 1.92
CA VAL A 147 -9.17 17.22 2.59
C VAL A 147 -9.44 18.35 1.58
N ASP A 148 -8.88 18.24 0.38
CA ASP A 148 -9.09 19.19 -0.72
C ASP A 148 -10.52 19.10 -1.27
N ASP A 149 -11.00 17.88 -1.56
CA ASP A 149 -12.35 17.64 -2.07
C ASP A 149 -12.99 16.39 -1.41
N PRO A 150 -13.76 16.60 -0.32
CA PRO A 150 -14.49 15.51 0.33
C PRO A 150 -15.53 14.82 -0.57
N SER A 151 -15.95 15.43 -1.68
CA SER A 151 -16.94 14.85 -2.59
C SER A 151 -16.38 13.72 -3.48
N MET A 152 -15.06 13.55 -3.49
CA MET A 152 -14.35 12.46 -4.18
C MET A 152 -14.59 11.07 -3.58
N ALA A 153 -15.32 10.99 -2.47
CA ALA A 153 -15.76 9.74 -1.87
C ALA A 153 -17.27 9.77 -1.60
N SER A 154 -17.95 8.67 -1.92
CA SER A 154 -19.34 8.49 -1.51
C SER A 154 -19.45 8.29 0.00
N LYS A 155 -20.65 8.51 0.54
CA LYS A 155 -20.94 8.25 1.97
C LYS A 155 -20.52 6.83 2.39
N ASN A 156 -20.85 5.82 1.59
CA ASN A 156 -20.54 4.43 1.89
C ASN A 156 -19.02 4.17 1.89
N GLU A 157 -18.28 4.79 0.98
CA GLU A 157 -16.81 4.69 0.96
C GLU A 157 -16.20 5.39 2.19
N MET A 158 -16.71 6.56 2.57
CA MET A 158 -16.26 7.29 3.76
C MET A 158 -16.48 6.50 5.05
N GLU A 159 -17.63 5.83 5.20
CA GLU A 159 -17.94 5.01 6.39
C GLU A 159 -16.91 3.91 6.65
N ILE A 160 -16.22 3.41 5.61
CA ILE A 160 -15.13 2.42 5.73
C ILE A 160 -13.95 2.98 6.53
N LEU A 161 -13.70 4.30 6.47
CA LEU A 161 -12.60 4.95 7.18
C LEU A 161 -12.85 5.13 8.69
N GLY A 162 -14.11 4.97 9.12
CA GLY A 162 -14.54 5.22 10.49
C GLY A 162 -14.73 6.71 10.83
N TRP A 163 -15.54 6.97 11.85
CA TRP A 163 -15.97 8.32 12.23
C TRP A 163 -14.83 9.25 12.64
N ASP A 164 -13.79 8.73 13.30
CA ASP A 164 -12.62 9.54 13.68
C ASP A 164 -11.90 10.10 12.46
N THR A 165 -11.57 9.24 11.49
CA THR A 165 -10.94 9.65 10.22
C THR A 165 -11.83 10.63 9.46
N ILE A 166 -13.13 10.37 9.36
CA ILE A 166 -14.09 11.26 8.70
C ILE A 166 -14.09 12.65 9.36
N TYR A 167 -14.17 12.69 10.70
CA TYR A 167 -14.17 13.94 11.46
C TYR A 167 -12.88 14.73 11.24
N LYS A 168 -11.71 14.07 11.29
CA LYS A 168 -10.40 14.68 11.03
C LYS A 168 -10.33 15.27 9.61
N ILE A 169 -10.80 14.55 8.60
CA ILE A 169 -10.86 15.03 7.21
C ILE A 169 -11.73 16.30 7.11
N PHE A 170 -12.93 16.25 7.67
CA PHE A 170 -13.87 17.39 7.63
C PHE A 170 -13.31 18.61 8.38
N LEU A 171 -12.69 18.39 9.54
CA LEU A 171 -12.06 19.45 10.31
C LEU A 171 -10.91 20.11 9.54
N ALA A 172 -10.03 19.31 8.92
CA ALA A 172 -8.92 19.80 8.11
C ALA A 172 -9.44 20.56 6.86
N SER A 173 -10.43 20.01 6.16
CA SER A 173 -11.04 20.63 4.96
C SER A 173 -11.66 21.99 5.27
N ASN A 174 -12.40 22.11 6.37
CA ASN A 174 -12.96 23.38 6.83
C ASN A 174 -11.89 24.42 7.17
N GLN A 175 -10.78 24.00 7.78
CA GLN A 175 -9.67 24.90 8.10
C GLN A 175 -8.96 25.40 6.84
N VAL A 176 -8.74 24.52 5.86
CA VAL A 176 -8.21 24.90 4.54
C VAL A 176 -9.15 25.89 3.87
N THR A 177 -10.45 25.59 3.83
CA THR A 177 -11.47 26.47 3.22
C THR A 177 -11.51 27.86 3.87
N LYS A 178 -11.55 27.96 5.20
CA LYS A 178 -11.56 29.26 5.91
C LYS A 178 -10.29 30.09 5.65
N ARG A 179 -9.12 29.44 5.56
CA ARG A 179 -7.87 30.13 5.21
C ARG A 179 -7.92 30.65 3.78
N LEU A 180 -8.43 29.83 2.85
CA LEU A 180 -8.62 30.25 1.47
C LEU A 180 -9.62 31.39 1.36
N GLU A 181 -10.69 31.43 2.15
CA GLU A 181 -11.61 32.58 2.18
C GLU A 181 -10.93 33.85 2.69
N THR A 182 -10.07 33.72 3.71
CA THR A 182 -9.24 34.83 4.21
C THR A 182 -8.24 35.30 3.14
N ASP A 183 -7.68 34.37 2.36
CA ASP A 183 -6.78 34.64 1.24
C ASP A 183 -7.52 35.14 -0.02
N ARG A 184 -8.79 34.75 -0.23
CA ARG A 184 -9.66 35.24 -1.30
C ARG A 184 -9.98 36.72 -1.15
N GLY A 185 -9.81 37.31 0.04
CA GLY A 185 -9.70 38.77 0.16
C GLY A 185 -8.57 39.38 -0.70
N ARG A 186 -7.66 38.56 -1.26
CA ARG A 186 -6.54 38.91 -2.15
C ARG A 186 -6.62 38.26 -3.54
N LEU A 187 -7.65 37.46 -3.85
CA LEU A 187 -7.84 36.73 -5.11
C LEU A 187 -9.25 37.00 -5.66
N TRP A 188 -9.44 37.02 -6.97
CA TRP A 188 -10.74 37.24 -7.58
C TRP A 188 -11.21 36.00 -8.35
N ASP A 189 -12.48 35.65 -8.21
CA ASP A 189 -13.12 34.52 -8.89
C ASP A 189 -13.87 35.02 -10.13
N ARG A 190 -13.62 34.37 -11.27
CA ARG A 190 -14.43 34.50 -12.48
C ARG A 190 -14.65 33.11 -13.07
N VAL A 191 -15.89 32.63 -13.02
CA VAL A 191 -16.33 31.34 -13.61
C VAL A 191 -15.55 30.14 -13.03
N GLY A 192 -15.43 30.07 -11.69
CA GLY A 192 -14.81 28.94 -11.00
C GLY A 192 -13.28 28.87 -11.15
N LYS A 193 -12.66 29.94 -11.63
CA LYS A 193 -11.21 30.07 -11.79
C LYS A 193 -10.70 31.17 -10.85
N LEU A 194 -9.71 30.82 -10.04
CA LEU A 194 -9.08 31.74 -9.11
C LEU A 194 -7.94 32.50 -9.79
N TYR A 195 -7.97 33.83 -9.66
CA TYR A 195 -6.95 34.73 -10.20
C TYR A 195 -6.27 35.53 -9.09
N CYS A 196 -4.97 35.77 -9.24
CA CYS A 196 -4.21 36.61 -8.32
C CYS A 196 -4.68 38.07 -8.36
N GLY A 197 -5.08 38.65 -7.22
CA GLY A 197 -5.52 40.05 -7.13
C GLY A 197 -4.37 41.06 -7.31
N TYR A 198 -3.15 40.71 -6.93
CA TYR A 198 -1.95 41.55 -7.17
C TYR A 198 -1.55 41.61 -8.65
N CYS A 199 -1.81 40.54 -9.40
CA CYS A 199 -1.54 40.51 -10.85
C CYS A 199 -2.53 41.35 -11.67
N ALA A 200 -3.63 41.83 -11.09
CA ALA A 200 -4.56 42.73 -11.78
C ALA A 200 -4.09 44.20 -11.76
N GLN A 201 -3.28 44.59 -10.77
CA GLN A 201 -2.71 45.94 -10.70
C GLN A 201 -1.43 46.09 -11.54
N ALA A 202 -0.79 44.97 -11.88
CA ALA A 202 0.34 44.92 -12.79
C ALA A 202 -0.12 44.46 -14.18
N GLN A 203 -0.08 45.40 -15.14
CA GLN A 203 -0.23 45.20 -16.59
C GLN A 203 -1.62 45.49 -17.18
N GLN A 204 -1.73 46.67 -17.78
CA GLN A 204 -2.63 46.94 -18.89
C GLN A 204 -2.21 46.06 -20.10
N GLY A 205 -2.78 44.86 -20.18
CA GLY A 205 -2.68 43.98 -21.34
C GLY A 205 -1.89 42.69 -21.11
N GLY A 206 -2.58 41.55 -21.17
CA GLY A 206 -1.98 40.24 -21.46
C GLY A 206 -2.14 39.17 -20.36
N TYR A 207 -2.87 38.11 -20.72
CA TYR A 207 -2.90 36.78 -20.11
C TYR A 207 -3.09 36.66 -18.58
N HIS A 208 -4.33 36.37 -18.20
CA HIS A 208 -4.62 35.81 -16.89
C HIS A 208 -4.11 34.36 -16.82
N ARG A 209 -3.18 34.07 -15.89
CA ARG A 209 -2.76 32.70 -15.60
C ARG A 209 -3.79 32.08 -14.65
N GLU A 210 -4.52 31.08 -15.13
CA GLU A 210 -5.30 30.20 -14.26
C GLU A 210 -4.35 29.52 -13.29
N VAL A 211 -4.59 29.71 -12.00
CA VAL A 211 -3.79 29.06 -10.96
C VAL A 211 -4.60 27.88 -10.45
N SER A 212 -4.26 26.65 -10.86
CA SER A 212 -4.60 25.47 -10.08
C SER A 212 -3.97 25.69 -8.72
N ASN A 213 -4.74 25.94 -7.65
CA ASN A 213 -4.24 26.62 -6.46
C ASN A 213 -3.17 25.78 -5.73
N PRO A 214 -1.85 26.02 -5.98
CA PRO A 214 -0.79 25.20 -5.42
C PRO A 214 -0.64 25.52 -3.93
N GLN A 215 -1.18 26.65 -3.48
CA GLN A 215 -1.27 27.00 -2.07
C GLN A 215 -2.29 26.11 -1.38
N THR A 216 -3.45 25.81 -2.00
CA THR A 216 -4.41 24.86 -1.41
C THR A 216 -3.78 23.49 -1.22
N VAL A 217 -3.14 22.94 -2.27
CA VAL A 217 -2.51 21.61 -2.18
C VAL A 217 -1.40 21.59 -1.12
N LYS A 218 -0.57 22.63 -1.05
CA LYS A 218 0.46 22.75 0.00
C LYS A 218 -0.14 22.92 1.40
N LEU A 219 -1.21 23.69 1.54
CA LEU A 219 -1.90 23.91 2.81
C LEU A 219 -2.58 22.62 3.28
N ALA A 220 -3.24 21.90 2.38
CA ALA A 220 -3.81 20.58 2.63
C ALA A 220 -2.71 19.61 3.05
N GLY A 221 -1.59 19.53 2.31
CA GLY A 221 -0.43 18.71 2.69
C GLY A 221 0.08 19.02 4.11
N ASN A 222 0.38 20.27 4.41
CA ASN A 222 0.84 20.67 5.75
C ASN A 222 -0.19 20.33 6.84
N LYS A 223 -1.47 20.59 6.58
CA LYS A 223 -2.55 20.31 7.53
C LYS A 223 -2.76 18.80 7.73
N VAL A 224 -2.57 18.01 6.68
CA VAL A 224 -2.62 16.55 6.73
C VAL A 224 -1.49 16.00 7.60
N VAL A 225 -0.27 16.49 7.41
CA VAL A 225 0.88 16.09 8.26
C VAL A 225 0.61 16.39 9.74
N GLU A 226 -0.02 17.52 10.06
CA GLU A 226 -0.37 17.87 11.45
C GLU A 226 -1.54 17.05 12.03
N VAL A 227 -2.62 16.87 11.28
CA VAL A 227 -3.87 16.24 11.80
C VAL A 227 -3.77 14.73 11.85
N PHE A 228 -3.02 14.14 10.93
CA PHE A 228 -2.85 12.70 10.79
C PHE A 228 -1.43 12.27 11.15
N GLU A 229 -0.72 13.05 11.99
CA GLU A 229 0.65 12.74 12.40
C GLU A 229 0.75 11.35 13.04
N GLU A 230 -0.22 10.98 13.88
CA GLU A 230 -0.30 9.68 14.53
C GLU A 230 -0.42 8.54 13.50
N ASP A 231 -1.41 8.61 12.60
CA ASP A 231 -1.60 7.63 11.53
C ASP A 231 -0.34 7.50 10.65
N MET A 232 0.29 8.63 10.32
CA MET A 232 1.51 8.68 9.52
C MET A 232 2.71 8.08 10.27
N LYS A 233 2.79 8.29 11.58
CA LYS A 233 3.82 7.72 12.44
C LYS A 233 3.64 6.22 12.60
N GLU A 234 2.43 5.75 12.91
CA GLU A 234 2.11 4.32 12.99
C GLU A 234 2.44 3.59 11.68
N SER A 235 2.12 4.22 10.55
CA SER A 235 2.45 3.69 9.22
C SER A 235 3.95 3.67 8.94
N ARG A 236 4.74 4.61 9.47
CA ARG A 236 6.22 4.58 9.34
C ARG A 236 6.84 3.52 10.25
N ASP A 237 6.34 3.41 11.48
CA ASP A 237 6.83 2.47 12.48
C ASP A 237 6.52 1.03 12.06
N GLY A 238 5.34 0.76 11.48
CA GLY A 238 4.98 -0.56 10.94
C GLY A 238 5.61 -0.90 9.59
N ALA A 239 6.12 0.08 8.84
CA ALA A 239 6.83 -0.17 7.59
C ALA A 239 8.28 -0.64 7.78
N SER A 240 8.84 -0.43 8.99
CA SER A 240 10.22 -0.73 9.40
C SER A 240 10.38 -2.20 9.80
#